data_AF-A0A0Q9PD32-F1
#
_entry.id   AF-A0A0Q9PD32-F1
#
_cell.length_a   1.000
_cell.length_b   1.000
_cell.length_c   1.000
_cell.angle_alpha   90.00
_cell.angle_beta   90.00
_cell.angle_gamma   90.00
#
_symmetry.space_group_name_H-M   'P 1'
#
loop_
_entity.id
_entity.type
_entity.pdbx_description
1 polymer ?
#
loop_
_entity_poly.entity_id
_entity_poly.type
_entity_poly.pdbx_seq_one_letter_code
_entity_poly.pdbx_strand_id
1 'polypeptide(L)' 'MVKESGMQYPLQAWIEGHYARDCNEPLEKCPYEHGSTMALAWHRGWRNREQLDAAKDPEVEAGD' A
#
# COMPACT_ATOMS: atom_id res chain seq x y z
N MET A 1 -18.60 20.25 20.71
CA MET A 1 -18.68 18.97 19.97
C MET A 1 -18.34 19.26 18.51
N VAL A 2 -17.08 19.07 18.13
CA VAL A 2 -16.66 19.22 16.73
C VAL A 2 -17.12 17.95 16.01
N LYS A 3 -18.03 18.11 15.05
CA LYS A 3 -18.34 17.03 14.11
C LYS A 3 -17.13 16.91 13.20
N GLU A 4 -16.25 15.96 13.49
CA GLU A 4 -15.24 15.51 12.54
C GLU A 4 -15.97 14.90 11.35
N SER A 5 -16.32 15.74 10.38
CA SER A 5 -16.75 15.30 9.06
C SER A 5 -15.64 14.40 8.52
N GLY A 6 -15.91 13.10 8.50
CA GLY A 6 -14.95 12.02 8.25
C GLY A 6 -14.24 12.17 6.90
N MET A 7 -13.14 12.90 6.91
CA MET A 7 -12.22 12.97 5.78
C MET A 7 -11.53 11.61 5.71
N GLN A 8 -12.13 10.67 4.98
CA GLN A 8 -11.49 9.39 4.64
C GLN A 8 -10.23 9.71 3.83
N TYR A 9 -9.06 9.45 4.40
CA TYR A 9 -7.76 9.77 3.79
C TYR A 9 -7.32 8.63 2.87
N PRO A 10 -7.40 8.78 1.52
CA PRO A 10 -7.01 7.70 0.61
C PRO A 10 -5.52 7.36 0.75
N LEU A 11 -4.69 8.30 1.19
CA LEU A 11 -3.27 8.06 1.47
C LEU A 11 -3.07 7.03 2.59
N GLN A 12 -3.87 7.07 3.66
CA GLN A 12 -3.76 6.10 4.75
C GLN A 12 -4.08 4.69 4.25
N ALA A 13 -5.19 4.54 3.52
CA ALA A 13 -5.55 3.26 2.92
C ALA A 13 -4.46 2.74 1.98
N TRP A 14 -3.82 3.62 1.20
CA TRP A 14 -2.69 3.25 0.35
C TRP A 14 -1.49 2.71 1.15
N ILE A 15 -1.11 3.37 2.25
CA ILE A 15 -0.02 2.91 3.13
C ILE A 15 -0.36 1.54 3.73
N GLU A 16 -1.58 1.37 4.23
CA GLU A 16 -2.05 0.10 4.81
C GLU A 16 -2.05 -1.03 3.79
N GLY A 17 -2.42 -0.76 2.53
CA GLY A 17 -2.36 -1.75 1.46
C GLY A 17 -0.94 -2.19 1.17
N HIS A 18 0.00 -1.23 1.16
CA HIS A 18 1.42 -1.53 0.99
C HIS A 18 1.95 -2.42 2.13
N TYR A 19 1.64 -2.07 3.38
CA TYR A 19 2.04 -2.85 4.55
C TYR A 19 1.46 -4.27 4.54
N ALA A 20 0.17 -4.42 4.20
CA ALA A 20 -0.48 -5.72 4.10
C ALA A 20 0.22 -6.64 3.09
N ARG A 21 0.67 -6.09 1.95
CA ARG A 21 1.48 -6.83 0.97
C ARG A 21 2.82 -7.29 1.57
N ASP A 22 3.54 -6.42 2.27
CA ASP A 22 4.83 -6.77 2.89
C ASP A 22 4.67 -7.87 3.96
N CYS A 23 3.51 -7.92 4.62
CA CYS A 23 3.13 -9.00 5.52
C CYS A 23 2.62 -10.28 4.82
N ASN A 24 2.66 -10.35 3.48
CA ASN A 24 2.07 -11.43 2.67
C ASN A 24 0.57 -11.64 2.92
N GLU A 25 -0.16 -10.60 3.30
CA GLU A 25 -1.60 -10.68 3.41
C GLU A 25 -2.26 -10.72 2.02
N PRO A 26 -3.32 -11.53 1.86
CA PRO A 26 -4.03 -11.64 0.59
C PRO A 26 -4.86 -10.38 0.31
N LEU A 27 -5.13 -10.09 -0.97
CA LEU A 27 -5.83 -8.88 -1.42
C LEU A 27 -7.29 -8.83 -0.92
N GLU A 28 -7.89 -9.99 -0.65
CA GLU A 28 -9.24 -10.18 -0.12
C GLU A 28 -9.40 -9.68 1.32
N LYS A 29 -8.30 -9.42 2.05
CA LYS A 29 -8.33 -8.85 3.41
C LYS A 29 -8.53 -7.33 3.45
N CYS A 30 -8.76 -6.67 2.31
CA CYS A 30 -9.06 -5.24 2.27
C CYS A 30 -10.19 -4.90 3.27
N PRO A 31 -9.93 -4.03 4.28
CA PRO A 31 -10.90 -3.75 5.35
C PRO A 31 -11.99 -2.74 4.93
N TYR A 32 -11.83 -2.13 3.76
CA TYR A 32 -12.71 -1.08 3.26
C TYR A 32 -13.85 -1.63 2.41
N GLU A 33 -14.98 -0.92 2.44
CA GLU A 33 -16.15 -1.26 1.62
C GLU A 33 -15.77 -1.34 0.14
N HIS A 34 -16.24 -2.40 -0.52
CA HIS A 34 -15.95 -2.66 -1.92
C HIS A 34 -16.36 -1.48 -2.81
N GLY A 35 -15.47 -1.03 -3.69
CA GLY A 35 -15.71 0.10 -4.59
C GLY A 35 -15.55 1.49 -3.95
N SER A 36 -15.32 1.58 -2.64
CA SER A 36 -15.00 2.86 -1.99
C SER A 36 -13.65 3.41 -2.46
N THR A 37 -13.48 4.74 -2.36
CA THR A 37 -12.18 5.40 -2.63
C THR A 37 -11.06 4.80 -1.78
N MET A 38 -11.37 4.39 -0.55
CA MET A 38 -10.41 3.76 0.37
C MET A 38 -10.01 2.36 -0.12
N ALA A 39 -10.97 1.53 -0.53
CA ALA A 39 -10.67 0.21 -1.10
C ALA A 39 -9.80 0.32 -2.36
N LEU A 40 -10.10 1.29 -3.23
CA LEU A 40 -9.28 1.55 -4.42
C LEU A 40 -7.85 1.98 -4.06
N ALA A 41 -7.70 2.84 -3.06
CA ALA A 41 -6.38 3.28 -2.62
C ALA A 41 -5.58 2.15 -1.95
N TRP A 42 -6.23 1.34 -1.11
CA TRP A 42 -5.63 0.17 -0.48
C TRP A 42 -5.16 -0.86 -1.52
N HIS A 43 -5.99 -1.21 -2.50
CA HIS A 43 -5.58 -2.11 -3.58
C HIS A 43 -4.42 -1.55 -4.41
N ARG A 44 -4.36 -0.23 -4.61
CA ARG A 44 -3.21 0.42 -5.29
C ARG A 44 -1.94 0.32 -4.45
N GLY A 45 -2.01 0.49 -3.14
CA GLY A 45 -0.90 0.30 -2.23
C GLY A 45 -0.37 -1.12 -2.26
N TRP A 46 -1.28 -2.09 -2.13
CA TRP A 46 -0.96 -3.53 -2.13
C TRP A 46 -0.34 -3.99 -3.45
N ARG A 47 -0.84 -3.50 -4.59
CA ARG A 47 -0.30 -3.83 -5.92
C ARG A 47 0.96 -3.07 -6.29
N ASN A 48 1.33 -2.03 -5.56
CA ASN A 48 2.52 -1.24 -5.89
C ASN A 48 3.77 -2.09 -5.66
N ARG A 49 4.36 -2.57 -6.76
CA ARG A 49 5.58 -3.40 -6.78
C ARG A 49 6.87 -2.59 -6.86
N GLU A 50 6.76 -1.31 -7.25
CA GLU A 50 7.84 -0.51 -7.82
C GLU A 50 8.92 -0.09 -6.80
N GLN A 51 8.62 -0.07 -5.50
CA GLN A 51 9.68 0.23 -4.49
C GLN A 51 10.53 -0.99 -4.09
N LEU A 52 10.04 -2.21 -4.27
CA LEU A 52 10.79 -3.44 -3.94
C LEU A 52 11.78 -3.83 -5.04
N ASP A 53 11.47 -3.54 -6.30
CA ASP A 53 12.39 -3.76 -7.41
C ASP A 53 13.44 -2.63 -7.50
N ALA A 54 13.14 -1.40 -7.05
CA ALA A 54 14.12 -0.32 -6.94
C ALA A 54 15.09 -0.46 -5.74
N ALA A 55 14.66 -1.14 -4.67
CA ALA A 55 15.51 -1.48 -3.52
C ALA A 55 16.29 -2.80 -3.71
N LYS A 56 16.08 -3.52 -4.82
CA LYS A 56 16.98 -4.56 -5.28
C LYS A 56 18.06 -3.90 -6.13
N ASP A 57 19.13 -3.50 -5.47
CA ASP A 57 20.38 -3.13 -6.13
C ASP A 57 20.71 -4.12 -7.27
N PRO A 58 21.22 -3.66 -8.42
CA PRO A 58 22.07 -4.52 -9.22
C PRO A 58 23.35 -4.79 -8.40
N GLU A 59 23.46 -6.01 -7.86
CA GLU A 59 24.62 -6.52 -7.14
C GLU A 59 25.94 -6.18 -7.85
N VAL A 60 26.91 -5.68 -7.06
CA VAL A 60 28.26 -6.26 -6.87
C VAL A 60 28.87 -6.95 -8.09
N GLU A 61 29.93 -6.36 -8.66
CA GLU A 61 31.22 -7.01 -9.02
C GLU A 61 32.09 -6.04 -9.84
N ALA A 62 33.16 -5.52 -9.23
CA ALA A 62 34.49 -5.36 -9.83
C ALA A 62 35.38 -4.67 -8.80
N GLY A 63 36.04 -5.48 -7.97
CA GLY A 63 37.26 -5.03 -7.31
C GLY A 63 38.36 -4.84 -8.35
N ASP A 64 39.13 -3.77 -8.18
CA ASP A 64 40.60 -3.74 -8.28
C ASP A 64 41.10 -2.54 -7.44
#